data_AF-A0A9D3WBP9-F1
#
_entry.id   AF-A0A9D3WBP9-F1
#
_cell.length_a   1.000
_cell.length_b   1.000
_cell.length_c   1.000
_cell.angle_alpha   90.00
_cell.angle_beta   90.00
_cell.angle_gamma   90.00
#
_symmetry.space_group_name_H-M   'P 1'
#
loop_
_entity.id
_entity.type
_entity.pdbx_description
1 polymer ?
#
loop_
_entity_poly.entity_id
_entity_poly.type
_entity_poly.pdbx_seq_one_letter_code
_entity_poly.pdbx_strand_id
1 'polypeptide(L)'
;MEMPEVIPVCYCGNLAKLNMPWSNDNPGRRFFGCTKFGSGFRKPCRFFSWFDLPLMPHSRFVVLGLLKKVRALEEARKREKKTWLLLLVILTVLLFLKA
;
A
#
# COMPACT_ATOMS: atom_id res chain seq x y z
N MET A 1 8.06 -16.64 1.29
CA MET A 1 8.85 -15.40 1.44
C MET A 1 10.10 -15.63 0.61
N GLU A 2 10.28 -14.91 -0.50
CA GLU A 2 11.50 -15.06 -1.30
C GLU A 2 12.71 -14.65 -0.47
N MET A 3 13.65 -15.58 -0.34
CA MET A 3 14.94 -15.37 0.32
C MET A 3 15.85 -14.56 -0.62
N PRO A 4 16.58 -13.54 -0.14
CA PRO A 4 17.58 -12.88 -0.95
C PRO A 4 18.69 -13.85 -1.34
N GLU A 5 19.00 -13.95 -2.63
CA GLU A 5 20.17 -14.69 -3.11
C GLU A 5 21.48 -14.02 -2.66
N VAL A 6 21.48 -12.69 -2.51
CA VAL A 6 22.63 -11.91 -2.02
C VAL A 6 22.17 -10.86 -1.01
N ILE A 7 22.82 -10.83 0.15
CA ILE A 7 22.62 -9.82 1.20
C ILE A 7 23.79 -8.82 1.14
N PRO A 8 23.55 -7.53 0.84
CA PRO A 8 24.62 -6.55 0.75
C PRO A 8 25.20 -6.20 2.12
N VAL A 9 26.44 -5.74 2.14
CA VAL A 9 27.11 -5.26 3.36
C VAL A 9 26.95 -3.74 3.45
N CYS A 10 26.52 -3.24 4.62
CA CYS A 10 26.39 -1.81 4.85
C CYS A 10 27.76 -1.16 5.10
N TYR A 11 27.85 0.19 5.07
CA TYR A 11 29.12 0.90 5.31
C TYR A 11 29.72 0.73 6.72
N CYS A 12 29.04 0.02 7.64
CA CYS A 12 29.63 -0.39 8.92
C CYS A 12 30.33 -1.77 8.85
N GLY A 13 30.38 -2.42 7.68
CA GLY A 13 30.91 -3.78 7.53
C GLY A 13 29.96 -4.91 7.94
N ASN A 14 28.73 -4.60 8.37
CA ASN A 14 27.73 -5.60 8.75
C ASN A 14 26.79 -5.93 7.59
N LEU A 15 26.25 -7.16 7.55
CA LEU A 15 25.15 -7.52 6.65
C LEU A 15 23.98 -6.55 6.82
N ALA A 16 23.44 -6.06 5.71
CA ALA A 16 22.30 -5.16 5.70
C ALA A 16 21.02 -5.92 6.05
N LYS A 17 20.12 -5.23 6.76
CA LYS A 17 18.81 -5.75 7.13
C LYS A 17 17.80 -5.47 6.02
N LEU A 18 17.00 -6.47 5.65
CA LEU A 18 15.83 -6.27 4.79
C LEU A 18 14.71 -5.60 5.59
N ASN A 19 14.17 -4.50 5.07
CA ASN A 19 13.10 -3.72 5.68
C ASN A 19 11.94 -3.56 4.68
N MET A 20 10.71 -3.53 5.18
CA MET A 20 9.49 -3.31 4.40
C MET A 20 8.65 -2.22 5.08
N PRO A 21 8.82 -0.94 4.70
CA PRO A 21 8.02 0.14 5.24
C PRO A 21 6.59 0.08 4.68
N TRP A 22 5.62 0.35 5.54
CA TRP A 22 4.21 0.50 5.17
C TRP A 22 3.84 1.98 5.00
N SER A 23 4.62 2.75 4.24
CA SER A 23 4.27 4.16 3.97
C SER A 23 3.41 4.28 2.72
N ASN A 24 2.55 5.31 2.67
CA ASN A 24 1.74 5.62 1.49
C ASN A 24 2.58 5.86 0.23
N ASP A 25 3.82 6.34 0.40
CA ASP A 25 4.74 6.63 -0.71
C ASP A 25 5.46 5.37 -1.23
N ASN A 26 5.62 4.34 -0.39
CA ASN A 26 6.35 3.11 -0.72
C ASN A 26 5.63 1.84 -0.19
N PRO A 27 4.34 1.63 -0.51
CA PRO A 27 3.60 0.50 0.02
C PRO A 27 4.19 -0.81 -0.51
N GLY A 28 4.55 -1.71 0.41
CA GLY A 28 5.03 -3.06 0.08
C GLY A 28 6.42 -3.12 -0.55
N ARG A 29 7.16 -2.00 -0.63
CA ARG A 29 8.46 -1.96 -1.30
C ARG A 29 9.61 -2.19 -0.32
N ARG A 30 10.31 -3.30 -0.49
CA ARG A 30 11.42 -3.75 0.35
C ARG A 30 12.73 -3.04 0.01
N PHE A 31 13.54 -2.77 1.02
CA PHE A 31 14.88 -2.22 0.87
C PHE A 31 15.84 -2.81 1.90
N PHE A 32 17.13 -2.86 1.55
CA PHE A 32 18.22 -3.15 2.46
C PHE A 32 18.71 -1.87 3.15
N GLY A 33 18.80 -1.89 4.47
CA GLY A 33 19.31 -0.79 5.28
C GLY A 33 20.34 -1.25 6.30
N CYS A 34 21.09 -0.31 6.87
CA CYS A 34 21.98 -0.60 8.01
C CYS A 34 21.19 -1.26 9.16
N THR A 35 21.77 -2.24 9.84
CA THR A 35 21.15 -2.88 11.03
C THR A 35 20.91 -1.91 12.17
N LYS A 36 21.64 -0.79 12.22
CA LYS A 36 21.45 0.31 13.19
C LYS A 36 20.36 1.30 12.75
N PHE A 37 19.77 1.12 11.57
CA PHE A 37 18.70 1.99 11.08
C PHE A 37 17.48 1.90 12.01
N GLY A 38 16.98 3.05 12.48
CA GLY A 38 15.92 3.12 13.49
C GLY A 38 16.36 2.85 14.93
N SER A 39 17.64 2.54 15.18
CA SER A 39 18.13 2.39 16.55
C SER A 39 18.36 3.75 17.19
N GLY A 40 17.74 4.02 18.35
CA GLY A 40 17.93 5.27 19.11
C GLY A 40 19.32 5.39 19.75
N PHE A 41 20.04 4.27 19.87
CA PHE A 41 21.30 4.18 20.63
C PHE A 41 22.56 4.31 19.77
N ARG A 42 22.48 4.07 18.45
CA ARG A 42 23.65 4.09 17.56
C ARG A 42 23.32 4.77 16.23
N LYS A 43 24.17 5.72 15.80
CA LYS A 43 24.01 6.39 14.50
C LYS A 43 24.16 5.36 13.35
N PRO A 44 23.17 5.24 12.45
CA PRO A 44 23.27 4.37 11.28
C PRO A 44 24.18 5.00 10.22
N CYS A 45 24.86 4.16 9.43
CA CYS A 45 25.74 4.62 8.35
C CYS A 45 25.01 5.08 7.08
N ARG A 46 23.68 5.18 7.11
CA ARG A 46 22.83 5.63 5.99
C ARG A 46 22.91 4.77 4.72
N PHE A 47 23.50 3.57 4.79
CA PHE A 47 23.42 2.59 3.70
C PHE A 47 21.96 2.29 3.34
N PHE A 48 21.67 2.30 2.04
CA PHE A 48 20.35 2.04 1.47
C PHE A 48 20.51 1.38 0.09
N SER A 49 19.75 0.31 -0.16
CA SER A 49 19.61 -0.30 -1.49
C SER A 49 18.21 -0.89 -1.67
N TRP A 50 17.62 -0.78 -2.85
CA TRP A 50 16.31 -1.40 -3.11
C TRP A 50 16.44 -2.92 -3.22
N PHE A 51 15.56 -3.66 -2.53
CA PHE A 51 15.45 -5.11 -2.71
C PHE A 51 14.57 -5.41 -3.93
N ASP A 52 13.38 -4.79 -3.97
CA ASP A 52 12.52 -4.93 -5.14
C ASP A 52 13.06 -4.05 -6.26
N LEU A 53 13.21 -4.62 -7.46
CA LEU A 53 13.54 -3.84 -8.65
C LEU A 53 12.59 -2.65 -8.76
N PRO A 54 13.08 -1.47 -9.19
CA PRO A 54 12.18 -0.40 -9.55
C PRO A 54 11.19 -0.93 -10.60
N LEU A 55 9.90 -0.88 -10.27
CA LEU A 55 8.85 -1.10 -11.25
C LEU A 55 9.17 -0.18 -12.43
N MET A 56 9.23 -0.74 -13.66
CA MET A 56 9.40 0.07 -14.86
C MET A 56 8.39 1.23 -14.80
N PRO A 57 8.77 2.47 -15.16
CA PRO A 57 7.90 3.63 -15.04
C PRO A 57 6.49 3.39 -15.57
N HIS A 58 6.38 2.69 -16.72
CA HIS A 58 5.12 2.27 -17.31
C HIS A 58 4.28 1.37 -16.37
N SER A 59 4.86 0.29 -15.84
CA SER A 59 4.15 -0.59 -14.89
C SER A 59 3.66 0.16 -13.64
N ARG A 60 4.44 1.12 -13.12
CA ARG A 60 4.02 1.98 -12.00
C ARG A 60 2.80 2.83 -12.35
N PHE A 61 2.78 3.45 -13.53
CA PHE A 61 1.63 4.23 -13.99
C PHE A 61 0.37 3.36 -14.16
N VAL A 62 0.52 2.17 -14.72
CA VAL A 62 -0.59 1.22 -14.88
C VAL A 62 -1.16 0.80 -13.52
N VAL A 63 -0.31 0.37 -12.58
CA VAL A 63 -0.75 -0.04 -11.23
C VAL A 63 -1.45 1.10 -10.50
N LEU A 64 -0.88 2.31 -10.50
CA LEU A 64 -1.50 3.47 -9.88
C LEU A 64 -2.83 3.86 -10.56
N GLY A 65 -2.90 3.77 -11.89
CA GLY A 65 -4.11 4.02 -12.66
C GLY A 65 -5.23 3.02 -12.33
N LEU A 66 -4.88 1.73 -12.24
CA LEU A 66 -5.80 0.68 -11.85
C LEU A 66 -6.31 0.88 -10.41
N LEU A 67 -5.42 1.18 -9.46
CA LEU A 67 -5.81 1.47 -8.07
C LEU A 67 -6.80 2.64 -7.98
N LYS A 68 -6.57 3.72 -8.75
CA LYS A 68 -7.51 4.85 -8.83
C LYS A 68 -8.87 4.42 -9.38
N LYS A 69 -8.89 3.62 -10.44
CA LYS A 69 -10.14 3.11 -11.03
C LYS A 69 -10.91 2.22 -10.05
N VAL A 70 -10.23 1.29 -9.37
CA VAL A 70 -10.85 0.41 -8.38
C VAL A 70 -11.51 1.24 -7.27
N ARG A 71 -10.79 2.21 -6.70
CA ARG A 71 -11.35 3.10 -5.67
C ARG A 71 -12.58 3.86 -6.18
N ALA A 72 -12.53 4.39 -7.40
CA ALA A 72 -13.67 5.10 -7.99
C ALA A 72 -14.90 4.19 -8.16
N LEU A 73 -14.69 2.94 -8.59
CA LEU A 73 -15.76 1.94 -8.73
C LEU A 73 -16.34 1.52 -7.39
N GLU A 74 -15.51 1.36 -6.36
CA GLU A 74 -15.97 1.06 -5.00
C GLU A 74 -16.84 2.18 -4.43
N GLU A 75 -16.44 3.44 -4.63
CA GLU A 75 -17.23 4.61 -4.22
C GLU A 75 -18.55 4.73 -5.00
N ALA A 76 -18.54 4.48 -6.32
CA ALA A 76 -19.75 4.47 -7.14
C ALA A 76 -20.72 3.38 -6.66
N ARG A 77 -20.22 2.16 -6.43
CA ARG A 77 -21.01 1.04 -5.88
C ARG A 77 -21.59 1.35 -4.51
N LYS A 78 -20.84 2.04 -3.64
CA LYS A 78 -21.30 2.47 -2.31
C LYS A 78 -22.46 3.47 -2.42
N ARG A 79 -22.36 4.44 -3.33
CA ARG A 79 -23.44 5.40 -3.60
C ARG A 79 -24.68 4.70 -4.13
N GLU A 80 -24.51 3.81 -5.10
CA GLU A 80 -25.60 3.03 -5.68
C GLU A 80 -26.35 2.24 -4.61
N LYS A 81 -25.62 1.50 -3.75
CA LYS A 81 -26.22 0.78 -2.60
C LYS A 81 -26.99 1.71 -1.67
N LYS A 82 -26.45 2.90 -1.37
CA LYS A 82 -27.13 3.89 -0.52
C LYS A 82 -28.41 4.40 -1.18
N THR A 83 -28.39 4.68 -2.48
CA THR A 83 -29.57 5.11 -3.24
C THR A 83 -30.64 4.02 -3.23
N TRP A 84 -30.28 2.76 -3.51
CA TRP A 84 -31.22 1.63 -3.48
C TRP A 84 -31.83 1.41 -2.09
N LEU A 85 -31.02 1.51 -1.02
CA LEU A 85 -31.52 1.45 0.35
C LEU A 85 -32.53 2.56 0.65
N LEU A 86 -32.25 3.80 0.23
CA LEU A 86 -33.18 4.92 0.40
C LEU A 86 -34.49 4.70 -0.37
N LEU A 87 -34.41 4.24 -1.62
CA LEU A 87 -35.60 3.95 -2.43
C LEU A 87 -36.45 2.83 -1.83
N LEU A 88 -35.82 1.77 -1.31
CA LEU A 88 -36.51 0.69 -0.60
C LEU A 88 -37.24 1.23 0.65
N VAL A 89 -36.56 2.05 1.46
CA VAL A 89 -37.19 2.66 2.65
C VAL A 89 -38.39 3.53 2.26
N ILE A 90 -38.25 4.40 1.25
CA ILE A 90 -39.35 5.25 0.77
C ILE A 90 -40.53 4.40 0.30
N LEU A 91 -40.27 3.36 -0.51
CA LEU A 91 -41.32 2.46 -0.99
C LEU A 91 -42.05 1.77 0.17
N THR A 92 -41.31 1.25 1.16
CA THR A 92 -41.93 0.61 2.34
C THR A 92 -42.81 1.59 3.11
N VAL A 93 -42.34 2.82 3.38
CA VAL A 93 -43.13 3.86 4.06
C VAL A 93 -44.40 4.20 3.29
N LEU A 94 -44.32 4.36 1.97
CA LEU A 94 -45.49 4.63 1.14
C LEU A 94 -46.53 3.51 1.18
N LEU A 95 -46.09 2.24 1.24
CA LEU A 95 -46.98 1.10 1.39
C LEU A 95 -47.67 1.10 2.78
N PHE A 96 -46.94 1.45 3.85
CA PHE A 96 -47.50 1.56 5.20
C PHE A 96 -48.45 2.75 5.36
N LEU A 97 -48.20 3.89 4.70
CA LEU A 97 -49.07 5.07 4.75
C LEU A 97 -50.32 4.93 3.87
N LYS A 98 -50.33 3.96 2.95
CA LYS A 98 -51.45 3.69 2.04
C LYS A 98 -52.40 2.59 2.55
N ALA A 99 -51.98 1.84 3.56
CA ALA A 99 -52.78 0.85 4.29
C ALA A 99 -53.56 1.53 5.42
#